data_AF-A0AAN7IEN1-F1
#
_entry.id   AF-A0AAN7IEN1-F1
#
_cell.length_a   1.000
_cell.length_b   1.000
_cell.length_c   1.000
_cell.angle_alpha   90.00
_cell.angle_beta   90.00
_cell.angle_gamma   90.00
#
_symmetry.space_group_name_H-M   'P 1'
#
loop_
_entity.id
_entity.type
_entity.pdbx_description
1 polymer ?
#
loop_
_entity_poly.entity_id
_entity_poly.type
_entity_poly.pdbx_seq_one_letter_code
_entity_poly.pdbx_strand_id
1 'polypeptide(L)'
;MVVAVAAAAASSTWLTCALLPRQGLHGIQEPTPGLQWTNKKRCCTRKAGLTITAKLELKPPPYPLNALEPHMSQETLEYHWGKHHRGYVDNLNKQIIGTELDEMPLEDIIITTYNKGDILPPFNNAAQIWNHDFFWESMKPGGGGKPFGELLQLIERDFGSFEKFVEEFRSAASTQFGSGWAWLAYKANRLDVGNAENPRPSDEDKKLVVVKSPNAVNPLVWDYSPLLTIDVWEHAYYLDFQIRRPDYISIFMEKLVSWEAVSSRLEIAKAQATEREEEEKRKQGEKEVGNSDNEAVKMS
;
A
#
# COMPACT_ATOMS: atom_id res chain seq x y z
N MET A 1 13.37 -40.95 39.11
CA MET A 1 12.46 -39.89 39.56
C MET A 1 11.64 -39.49 38.34
N VAL A 2 10.41 -39.98 38.27
CA VAL A 2 9.53 -39.91 37.09
C VAL A 2 8.66 -38.66 37.22
N VAL A 3 8.56 -37.83 36.17
CA VAL A 3 7.56 -36.75 36.09
C VAL A 3 6.77 -36.96 34.80
N ALA A 4 5.49 -37.25 34.97
CA ALA A 4 4.51 -37.48 33.93
C ALA A 4 3.87 -36.15 33.49
N VAL A 5 3.68 -35.98 32.18
CA VAL A 5 2.90 -34.90 31.57
C VAL A 5 1.57 -35.51 31.10
N ALA A 6 0.45 -35.01 31.64
CA ALA A 6 -0.89 -35.43 31.26
C ALA A 6 -1.45 -34.49 30.18
N ALA A 7 -1.89 -35.08 29.07
CA ALA A 7 -2.65 -34.42 28.01
C ALA A 7 -4.15 -34.62 28.25
N ALA A 8 -4.95 -33.56 28.10
CA ALA A 8 -6.41 -33.64 28.13
C ALA A 8 -6.97 -33.15 26.78
N ALA A 9 -7.66 -34.05 26.09
CA ALA A 9 -8.44 -33.78 24.88
C ALA A 9 -9.93 -33.67 25.28
N ALA A 10 -10.62 -32.65 24.78
CA ALA A 10 -12.06 -32.50 24.94
C ALA A 10 -12.76 -32.70 23.59
N SER A 11 -13.60 -33.72 23.53
CA SER A 11 -14.41 -34.12 22.37
C SER A 11 -15.80 -33.47 22.41
N SER A 12 -16.21 -32.89 21.29
CA SER A 12 -17.55 -32.34 21.03
C SER A 12 -18.55 -33.42 20.64
N THR A 13 -19.75 -33.42 21.23
CA THR A 13 -20.90 -34.22 20.80
C THR A 13 -22.05 -33.31 20.37
N TRP A 14 -22.56 -33.57 19.16
CA TRP A 14 -23.80 -33.03 18.62
C TRP A 14 -24.95 -33.99 18.98
N LEU A 15 -26.11 -33.45 19.34
CA LEU A 15 -27.35 -34.22 19.38
C LEU A 15 -28.55 -33.41 18.89
N THR A 16 -29.43 -34.15 18.24
CA THR A 16 -30.43 -33.79 17.24
C THR A 16 -31.82 -33.46 17.81
N CYS A 17 -32.62 -32.83 16.95
CA CYS A 17 -34.06 -32.56 17.02
C CYS A 17 -34.96 -33.65 17.62
N ALA A 18 -36.04 -33.21 18.30
CA ALA A 18 -37.32 -33.91 18.37
C ALA A 18 -38.49 -32.91 18.56
N LEU A 19 -39.64 -33.26 17.96
CA LEU A 19 -40.85 -32.47 17.72
C LEU A 19 -42.01 -32.82 18.69
N LEU A 20 -42.81 -31.80 19.04
CA LEU A 20 -44.29 -31.77 19.34
C LEU A 20 -44.82 -32.44 20.65
N PRO A 21 -46.08 -32.18 21.12
CA PRO A 21 -47.21 -31.40 20.56
C PRO A 21 -48.03 -30.44 21.49
N ARG A 22 -48.81 -29.58 20.81
CA ARG A 22 -50.12 -28.91 21.08
C ARG A 22 -50.92 -29.15 22.37
N GLN A 23 -51.42 -28.05 22.95
CA GLN A 23 -52.81 -27.76 23.40
C GLN A 23 -53.00 -26.22 23.27
N GLY A 24 -54.05 -25.55 22.79
CA GLY A 24 -55.46 -25.86 22.58
C GLY A 24 -56.30 -24.95 23.48
N LEU A 25 -56.85 -23.83 23.00
CA LEU A 25 -57.95 -23.08 23.65
C LEU A 25 -58.71 -22.20 22.64
N HIS A 26 -60.05 -22.27 22.72
CA HIS A 26 -61.06 -21.60 21.89
C HIS A 26 -61.29 -20.13 22.29
N GLY A 27 -61.69 -19.31 21.31
CA GLY A 27 -62.28 -17.99 21.50
C GLY A 27 -62.95 -17.51 20.22
N ILE A 28 -64.16 -16.97 20.34
CA ILE A 28 -65.23 -16.83 19.34
C ILE A 28 -65.16 -15.44 18.65
N GLN A 29 -65.65 -15.37 17.39
CA GLN A 29 -66.64 -14.41 16.86
C GLN A 29 -66.31 -13.63 15.55
N GLU A 30 -67.12 -13.95 14.52
CA GLU A 30 -67.72 -13.15 13.42
C GLU A 30 -66.88 -12.28 12.44
N PRO A 31 -67.30 -12.18 11.15
CA PRO A 31 -66.53 -11.52 10.08
C PRO A 31 -67.08 -10.14 9.69
N THR A 32 -66.21 -9.23 9.21
CA THR A 32 -66.49 -8.13 8.25
C THR A 32 -65.21 -7.26 8.06
N PRO A 33 -65.13 -6.37 7.06
CA PRO A 33 -65.11 -6.59 5.61
C PRO A 33 -63.77 -6.11 4.99
N GLY A 34 -63.46 -6.59 3.78
CA GLY A 34 -62.21 -6.31 3.08
C GLY A 34 -61.97 -4.82 2.79
N LEU A 35 -60.78 -4.35 3.18
CA LEU A 35 -60.25 -3.05 2.79
C LEU A 35 -59.16 -3.25 1.74
N GLN A 36 -59.48 -2.93 0.48
CA GLN A 36 -58.54 -2.91 -0.63
C GLN A 36 -57.55 -1.76 -0.42
N TRP A 37 -56.30 -2.08 -0.09
CA TRP A 37 -55.21 -1.11 -0.10
C TRP A 37 -54.56 -1.08 -1.48
N THR A 38 -54.64 0.09 -2.12
CA THR A 38 -54.00 0.36 -3.41
C THR A 38 -52.49 0.45 -3.20
N ASN A 39 -51.76 -0.48 -3.82
CA ASN A 39 -50.30 -0.44 -3.86
C ASN A 39 -49.84 0.69 -4.79
N LYS A 40 -49.70 1.91 -4.25
CA LYS A 40 -48.93 2.97 -4.90
C LYS A 40 -47.46 2.55 -4.85
N LYS A 41 -47.02 1.82 -5.89
CA LYS A 41 -45.61 1.62 -6.19
C LYS A 41 -44.99 3.01 -6.34
N ARG A 42 -44.24 3.47 -5.33
CA ARG A 42 -43.25 4.53 -5.52
C ARG A 42 -42.26 4.00 -6.53
N CYS A 43 -42.39 4.47 -7.77
CA CYS A 43 -41.35 4.35 -8.76
C CYS A 43 -40.18 5.18 -8.24
N CYS A 44 -39.26 4.55 -7.51
CA CYS A 44 -37.93 5.10 -7.36
C CYS A 44 -37.33 5.06 -8.77
N THR A 45 -37.41 6.19 -9.48
CA THR A 45 -36.55 6.44 -10.62
C THR A 45 -35.12 6.33 -10.13
N ARG A 46 -34.51 5.15 -10.30
CA ARG A 46 -33.06 5.01 -10.28
C ARG A 46 -32.56 6.03 -11.28
N LYS A 47 -31.82 7.04 -10.83
CA LYS A 47 -30.96 7.80 -11.74
C LYS A 47 -30.04 6.78 -12.37
N ALA A 48 -30.28 6.48 -13.65
CA ALA A 48 -29.35 5.72 -14.45
C ALA A 48 -28.13 6.60 -14.72
N GLY A 49 -26.94 6.04 -14.51
CA GLY A 49 -25.67 6.53 -15.01
C GLY A 49 -24.82 7.31 -14.00
N LEU A 50 -24.04 6.62 -13.17
CA LEU A 50 -22.60 6.85 -13.21
C LEU A 50 -21.98 5.58 -13.80
N THR A 51 -21.65 5.64 -15.09
CA THR A 51 -20.64 4.77 -15.65
C THR A 51 -19.34 5.54 -15.51
N ILE A 52 -18.49 5.13 -14.59
CA ILE A 52 -17.06 5.47 -14.58
C ILE A 52 -16.40 4.15 -15.05
N THR A 53 -15.56 4.01 -16.08
CA THR A 53 -14.88 4.83 -17.12
C THR A 53 -13.42 5.23 -16.88
N ALA A 54 -12.72 4.65 -15.90
CA ALA A 54 -11.25 4.61 -15.90
C ALA A 54 -10.75 3.21 -15.54
N LYS A 55 -10.50 2.39 -16.56
CA LYS A 55 -9.90 1.06 -16.34
C LYS A 55 -8.40 1.23 -16.14
N LEU A 56 -7.88 0.85 -14.98
CA LEU A 56 -6.44 0.75 -14.76
C LEU A 56 -5.85 -0.31 -15.69
N GLU A 57 -4.77 0.05 -16.38
CA GLU A 57 -4.06 -0.84 -17.29
C GLU A 57 -2.76 -1.35 -16.65
N LEU A 58 -2.38 -2.58 -16.99
CA LEU A 58 -1.12 -3.15 -16.54
C LEU A 58 0.04 -2.51 -17.29
N LYS A 59 0.81 -1.67 -16.61
CA LYS A 59 2.01 -1.05 -17.17
C LYS A 59 3.10 -2.11 -17.39
N PRO A 60 3.72 -2.20 -18.58
CA PRO A 60 4.84 -3.11 -18.80
C PRO A 60 6.10 -2.62 -18.07
N PRO A 61 7.03 -3.51 -17.71
CA PRO A 61 8.36 -3.10 -17.23
C PRO A 61 9.07 -2.25 -18.29
N PRO A 62 9.99 -1.36 -17.90
CA PRO A 62 10.71 -0.48 -18.83
C PRO A 62 11.79 -1.21 -19.67
N TYR A 63 11.75 -2.54 -19.71
CA TYR A 63 12.68 -3.41 -20.42
C TYR A 63 12.00 -4.73 -20.82
N PRO A 64 12.53 -5.46 -21.83
CA PRO A 64 12.04 -6.80 -22.17
C PRO A 64 12.10 -7.77 -20.99
N LEU A 65 11.18 -8.74 -20.93
CA LEU A 65 11.06 -9.65 -19.77
C LEU A 65 12.29 -10.53 -19.51
N ASN A 66 13.15 -10.75 -20.51
CA ASN A 66 14.41 -11.48 -20.38
C ASN A 66 15.63 -10.59 -20.15
N ALA A 67 15.46 -9.27 -20.08
CA ALA A 67 16.59 -8.33 -20.07
C ALA A 67 17.35 -8.28 -18.72
N LEU A 68 16.81 -8.90 -17.68
CA LEU A 68 17.45 -9.01 -16.36
C LEU A 68 18.21 -10.33 -16.17
N GLU A 69 18.25 -11.20 -17.18
CA GLU A 69 19.04 -12.42 -17.13
C GLU A 69 20.55 -12.11 -17.05
N PRO A 70 21.34 -12.94 -16.33
CA PRO A 70 20.94 -14.17 -15.63
C PRO A 70 20.52 -13.94 -14.16
N HIS A 71 20.25 -12.70 -13.76
CA HIS A 71 20.08 -12.31 -12.36
C HIS A 71 18.63 -12.38 -11.87
N MET A 72 17.67 -12.25 -12.79
CA MET A 72 16.26 -12.57 -12.61
C MET A 72 15.76 -13.18 -13.92
N SER A 73 15.21 -14.39 -13.87
CA SER A 73 14.87 -15.13 -15.08
C SER A 73 13.68 -14.53 -15.81
N GLN A 74 13.60 -14.75 -17.12
CA GLN A 74 12.39 -14.42 -17.90
C GLN A 74 11.13 -15.06 -17.27
N GLU A 75 11.23 -16.29 -16.78
CA GLU A 75 10.12 -17.00 -16.14
C GLU A 75 9.63 -16.25 -14.90
N THR A 76 10.54 -15.77 -14.04
CA THR A 76 10.18 -14.91 -12.90
C THR A 76 9.40 -13.68 -13.36
N LEU A 77 9.83 -12.97 -14.42
CA LEU A 77 9.11 -11.79 -14.92
C LEU A 77 7.72 -12.14 -15.50
N GLU A 78 7.61 -13.24 -16.24
CA GLU A 78 6.33 -13.69 -16.81
C GLU A 78 5.30 -14.04 -15.74
N TYR A 79 5.72 -14.65 -14.63
CA TYR A 79 4.85 -14.91 -13.50
C TYR A 79 4.60 -13.65 -12.66
N HIS A 80 5.65 -12.94 -12.26
CA HIS A 80 5.56 -11.82 -11.33
C HIS A 80 4.84 -10.62 -11.95
N TRP A 81 5.22 -10.17 -13.14
CA TRP A 81 4.50 -9.13 -13.87
C TRP A 81 3.24 -9.67 -14.56
N GLY A 82 3.38 -10.76 -15.31
CA GLY A 82 2.32 -11.24 -16.19
C GLY A 82 1.14 -11.90 -15.49
N LYS A 83 1.32 -12.41 -14.26
CA LYS A 83 0.28 -13.06 -13.44
C LYS A 83 -0.02 -12.31 -12.15
N HIS A 84 0.97 -12.13 -11.27
CA HIS A 84 0.73 -11.51 -9.95
C HIS A 84 0.31 -10.05 -10.10
N HIS A 85 1.12 -9.24 -10.79
CA HIS A 85 0.82 -7.83 -11.00
C HIS A 85 -0.49 -7.63 -11.79
N ARG A 86 -0.69 -8.39 -12.87
CA ARG A 86 -1.96 -8.44 -13.62
C ARG A 86 -3.16 -8.74 -12.72
N GLY A 87 -3.02 -9.71 -11.82
CA GLY A 87 -4.08 -10.10 -10.89
C GLY A 87 -4.51 -8.94 -9.99
N TYR A 88 -3.57 -8.15 -9.49
CA TYR A 88 -3.87 -6.96 -8.69
C TYR A 88 -4.64 -5.91 -9.51
N VAL A 89 -4.21 -5.64 -10.74
CA VAL A 89 -4.92 -4.71 -11.67
C VAL A 89 -6.35 -5.18 -11.95
N ASP A 90 -6.52 -6.45 -12.31
CA ASP A 90 -7.84 -7.01 -12.63
C ASP A 90 -8.78 -7.01 -11.42
N ASN A 91 -8.24 -7.25 -10.22
CA ASN A 91 -9.03 -7.28 -8.99
C ASN A 91 -9.39 -5.87 -8.51
N LEU A 92 -8.47 -4.91 -8.58
CA LEU A 92 -8.77 -3.53 -8.20
C LEU A 92 -9.87 -2.95 -9.10
N ASN A 93 -9.75 -3.13 -10.41
CA ASN A 93 -10.78 -2.70 -11.37
C ASN A 93 -12.17 -3.25 -11.01
N LYS A 94 -12.27 -4.51 -10.55
CA LYS A 94 -13.54 -5.09 -10.09
C LYS A 94 -14.04 -4.50 -8.78
N GLN A 95 -13.13 -4.08 -7.90
CA GLN A 95 -13.47 -3.53 -6.58
C GLN A 95 -13.93 -2.07 -6.67
N ILE A 96 -13.37 -1.28 -7.59
CA ILE A 96 -13.61 0.17 -7.64
C ILE A 96 -14.69 0.56 -8.65
N ILE A 97 -15.02 -0.29 -9.63
CA ILE A 97 -15.96 0.08 -10.70
C ILE A 97 -17.29 0.62 -10.17
N GLY A 98 -17.63 1.85 -10.58
CA GLY A 98 -18.86 2.53 -10.15
C GLY A 98 -18.88 2.99 -8.69
N THR A 99 -17.73 3.02 -8.03
CA THR A 99 -17.51 3.64 -6.71
C THR A 99 -16.82 5.00 -6.87
N GLU A 100 -16.74 5.79 -5.81
CA GLU A 100 -15.99 7.06 -5.81
C GLU A 100 -14.47 6.88 -6.05
N LEU A 101 -13.94 5.67 -5.80
CA LEU A 101 -12.54 5.35 -6.00
C LEU A 101 -12.15 5.23 -7.48
N ASP A 102 -13.12 5.02 -8.37
CA ASP A 102 -12.91 4.83 -9.81
C ASP A 102 -12.42 6.11 -10.51
N GLU A 103 -12.65 7.28 -9.90
CA GLU A 103 -12.21 8.58 -10.42
C GLU A 103 -10.89 9.07 -9.78
N MET A 104 -10.36 8.31 -8.81
CA MET A 104 -9.18 8.72 -8.04
C MET A 104 -7.88 8.21 -8.69
N PRO A 105 -6.80 9.00 -8.62
CA PRO A 105 -5.44 8.52 -8.83
C PRO A 105 -5.13 7.31 -7.93
N LEU A 106 -4.25 6.41 -8.40
CA LEU A 106 -3.92 5.18 -7.68
C LEU A 106 -3.36 5.47 -6.28
N GLU A 107 -2.50 6.47 -6.16
CA GLU A 107 -1.93 6.94 -4.90
C GLU A 107 -3.00 7.42 -3.91
N ASP A 108 -4.02 8.12 -4.38
CA ASP A 108 -5.12 8.61 -3.55
C ASP A 108 -6.01 7.45 -3.08
N ILE A 109 -6.23 6.44 -3.92
CA ILE A 109 -6.90 5.20 -3.52
C ILE A 109 -6.12 4.52 -2.39
N ILE A 110 -4.80 4.42 -2.51
CA ILE A 110 -3.92 3.80 -1.48
C ILE A 110 -4.05 4.54 -0.15
N ILE A 111 -3.88 5.86 -0.15
CA ILE A 111 -3.92 6.66 1.08
C ILE A 111 -5.31 6.61 1.73
N THR A 112 -6.37 6.72 0.92
CA THR A 112 -7.75 6.68 1.41
C THR A 112 -8.11 5.31 2.00
N THR A 113 -7.73 4.23 1.32
CA THR A 113 -8.12 2.87 1.71
C THR A 113 -7.21 2.24 2.76
N TYR A 114 -6.05 2.83 3.07
CA TYR A 114 -5.24 2.41 4.21
C TYR A 114 -5.93 2.64 5.55
N ASN A 115 -6.71 3.73 5.67
CA ASN A 115 -7.62 4.01 6.78
C ASN A 115 -7.00 3.76 8.18
N LYS A 116 -5.88 4.40 8.49
CA LYS A 116 -5.17 4.26 9.79
C LYS A 116 -4.72 2.83 10.12
N GLY A 117 -4.52 2.01 9.10
CA GLY A 117 -4.23 0.59 9.27
C GLY A 117 -5.47 -0.29 9.45
N ASP A 118 -6.68 0.29 9.56
CA ASP A 118 -7.95 -0.44 9.43
C ASP A 118 -8.31 -0.58 7.94
N ILE A 119 -7.46 -1.34 7.26
CA ILE A 119 -7.37 -1.45 5.81
C ILE A 119 -8.73 -1.79 5.17
N LEU A 120 -9.17 -0.96 4.22
CA LEU A 120 -10.34 -1.22 3.40
C LEU A 120 -10.03 -2.21 2.27
N PRO A 121 -11.04 -2.97 1.76
CA PRO A 121 -10.82 -4.03 0.79
C PRO A 121 -10.00 -3.69 -0.48
N PRO A 122 -10.09 -2.48 -1.07
CA PRO A 122 -9.31 -2.14 -2.27
C PRO A 122 -7.81 -1.90 -2.03
N PHE A 123 -7.40 -1.59 -0.80
CA PHE A 123 -6.03 -1.17 -0.47
C PHE A 123 -4.98 -2.17 -0.95
N ASN A 124 -5.16 -3.47 -0.65
CA ASN A 124 -4.14 -4.46 -0.96
C ASN A 124 -3.87 -4.55 -2.47
N ASN A 125 -4.91 -4.45 -3.32
CA ASN A 125 -4.70 -4.47 -4.76
C ASN A 125 -4.12 -3.14 -5.25
N ALA A 126 -4.62 -2.00 -4.75
CA ALA A 126 -4.10 -0.68 -5.13
C ALA A 126 -2.63 -0.51 -4.78
N ALA A 127 -2.27 -0.81 -3.54
CA ALA A 127 -0.89 -0.69 -3.08
C ALA A 127 0.01 -1.70 -3.79
N GLN A 128 -0.44 -2.93 -4.06
CA GLN A 128 0.39 -3.88 -4.81
C GLN A 128 0.61 -3.45 -6.26
N ILE A 129 -0.36 -2.85 -6.95
CA ILE A 129 -0.13 -2.31 -8.31
C ILE A 129 1.01 -1.28 -8.26
N TRP A 130 0.86 -0.30 -7.37
CA TRP A 130 1.86 0.76 -7.22
C TRP A 130 3.24 0.23 -6.83
N ASN A 131 3.30 -0.71 -5.88
CA ASN A 131 4.55 -1.32 -5.44
C ASN A 131 5.28 -2.03 -6.59
N HIS A 132 4.53 -2.74 -7.45
CA HIS A 132 5.11 -3.48 -8.57
C HIS A 132 5.54 -2.54 -9.69
N ASP A 133 4.73 -1.55 -10.06
CA ASP A 133 5.14 -0.49 -10.99
C ASP A 133 6.46 0.14 -10.56
N PHE A 134 6.54 0.51 -9.27
CA PHE A 134 7.72 1.09 -8.67
C PHE A 134 8.92 0.14 -8.65
N PHE A 135 8.69 -1.16 -8.42
CA PHE A 135 9.72 -2.22 -8.41
C PHE A 135 10.34 -2.45 -9.79
N TRP A 136 9.53 -2.50 -10.86
CA TRP A 136 10.06 -2.66 -12.22
C TRP A 136 10.95 -1.48 -12.62
N GLU A 137 10.55 -0.27 -12.27
CA GLU A 137 11.35 0.93 -12.48
C GLU A 137 12.57 1.03 -11.56
N SER A 138 12.61 0.26 -10.47
CA SER A 138 13.76 0.21 -9.56
C SER A 138 14.91 -0.62 -10.11
N MET A 139 14.69 -1.34 -11.22
CA MET A 139 15.68 -2.20 -11.85
C MET A 139 16.00 -1.75 -13.28
N LYS A 140 17.17 -2.18 -13.78
CA LYS A 140 17.51 -2.07 -15.20
C LYS A 140 18.48 -3.19 -15.64
N PRO A 141 18.55 -3.51 -16.94
CA PRO A 141 19.64 -4.31 -17.50
C PRO A 141 21.00 -3.64 -17.24
N GLY A 142 21.97 -4.39 -16.73
CA GLY A 142 23.29 -3.85 -16.36
C GLY A 142 23.23 -2.86 -15.19
N GLY A 143 22.30 -3.06 -14.26
CA GLY A 143 22.17 -2.27 -13.04
C GLY A 143 23.21 -2.62 -11.97
N GLY A 144 22.92 -2.19 -10.74
CA GLY A 144 23.80 -2.34 -9.59
C GLY A 144 24.94 -1.34 -9.56
N GLY A 145 26.05 -1.71 -8.92
CA GLY A 145 27.15 -0.78 -8.63
C GLY A 145 26.79 0.23 -7.53
N LYS A 146 27.37 1.43 -7.60
CA LYS A 146 27.13 2.51 -6.64
C LYS A 146 26.38 3.67 -7.29
N PRO A 147 25.53 4.40 -6.56
CA PRO A 147 25.00 5.67 -7.02
C PRO A 147 26.13 6.71 -7.08
N PHE A 148 25.82 7.86 -7.68
CA PHE A 148 26.75 8.99 -7.79
C PHE A 148 26.03 10.30 -7.48
N GLY A 149 26.80 11.39 -7.44
CA GLY A 149 26.25 12.73 -7.25
C GLY A 149 25.59 12.90 -5.88
N GLU A 150 24.49 13.67 -5.87
CA GLU A 150 23.80 14.03 -4.63
C GLU A 150 23.24 12.81 -3.88
N LEU A 151 22.74 11.79 -4.58
CA LEU A 151 22.23 10.58 -3.93
C LEU A 151 23.32 9.89 -3.08
N LEU A 152 24.54 9.76 -3.60
CA LEU A 152 25.65 9.19 -2.84
C LEU A 152 26.00 10.05 -1.61
N GLN A 153 26.01 11.38 -1.77
CA GLN A 153 26.29 12.31 -0.66
C GLN A 153 25.25 12.21 0.46
N LEU A 154 23.95 12.13 0.14
CA LEU A 154 22.93 11.91 1.17
C LEU A 154 23.06 10.53 1.82
N ILE A 155 23.39 9.49 1.04
CA ILE A 155 23.63 8.16 1.61
C ILE A 155 24.79 8.19 2.60
N GLU A 156 25.92 8.80 2.23
CA GLU A 156 27.08 8.92 3.12
C GLU A 156 26.78 9.79 4.35
N ARG A 157 25.99 10.84 4.20
CA ARG A 157 25.53 11.68 5.31
C ARG A 157 24.66 10.90 6.31
N ASP A 158 23.67 10.16 5.81
CA ASP A 158 22.62 9.57 6.65
C ASP A 158 22.98 8.19 7.20
N PHE A 159 23.80 7.42 6.45
CA PHE A 159 24.20 6.06 6.83
C PHE A 159 25.70 5.94 7.16
N GLY A 160 26.47 7.01 6.94
CA GLY A 160 27.92 7.07 7.17
C GLY A 160 28.77 6.54 6.00
N SER A 161 28.28 5.55 5.24
CA SER A 161 28.88 5.12 3.98
C SER A 161 27.86 4.36 3.12
N PHE A 162 28.17 4.19 1.83
CA PHE A 162 27.35 3.36 0.94
C PHE A 162 27.27 1.90 1.42
N GLU A 163 28.37 1.34 1.91
CA GLU A 163 28.42 -0.04 2.43
C GLU A 163 27.48 -0.22 3.63
N LYS A 164 27.49 0.73 4.58
CA LYS A 164 26.59 0.71 5.74
C LYS A 164 25.12 0.82 5.33
N PHE A 165 24.81 1.65 4.34
CA PHE A 165 23.47 1.70 3.75
C PHE A 165 23.07 0.33 3.16
N VAL A 166 23.94 -0.31 2.37
CA VAL A 166 23.67 -1.62 1.77
C VAL A 166 23.46 -2.67 2.86
N GLU A 167 24.25 -2.66 3.94
CA GLU A 167 24.07 -3.53 5.10
C GLU A 167 22.71 -3.33 5.77
N GLU A 168 22.31 -2.08 6.03
CA GLU A 168 20.99 -1.77 6.63
C GLU A 168 19.85 -2.20 5.71
N PHE A 169 19.93 -1.90 4.41
CA PHE A 169 18.93 -2.28 3.41
C PHE A 169 18.78 -3.80 3.28
N ARG A 170 19.91 -4.53 3.20
CA ARG A 170 19.92 -6.00 3.17
C ARG A 170 19.34 -6.61 4.44
N SER A 171 19.65 -6.03 5.59
CA SER A 171 19.10 -6.44 6.88
C SER A 171 17.59 -6.23 6.93
N ALA A 172 17.09 -5.08 6.49
CA ALA A 172 15.66 -4.78 6.43
C ALA A 172 14.91 -5.77 5.51
N ALA A 173 15.41 -6.02 4.30
CA ALA A 173 14.85 -6.98 3.36
C ALA A 173 14.87 -8.42 3.90
N SER A 174 15.98 -8.84 4.52
CA SER A 174 16.13 -10.20 5.06
C SER A 174 15.25 -10.45 6.28
N THR A 175 15.10 -9.45 7.15
CA THR A 175 14.38 -9.56 8.42
C THR A 175 12.88 -9.21 8.30
N GLN A 176 12.39 -8.87 7.11
CA GLN A 176 10.95 -8.80 6.87
C GLN A 176 10.36 -10.21 6.93
N PHE A 177 9.65 -10.52 8.01
CA PHE A 177 9.05 -11.84 8.17
C PHE A 177 7.83 -12.00 7.27
N GLY A 178 7.72 -13.16 6.60
CA GLY A 178 6.69 -13.42 5.62
C GLY A 178 6.82 -12.55 4.36
N SER A 179 5.68 -12.15 3.82
CA SER A 179 5.55 -11.30 2.65
C SER A 179 5.73 -9.82 2.98
N GLY A 180 6.36 -9.08 2.08
CA GLY A 180 6.53 -7.65 2.24
C GLY A 180 7.59 -7.06 1.33
N TRP A 181 8.05 -5.87 1.72
CA TRP A 181 8.95 -5.05 0.92
C TRP A 181 10.01 -4.40 1.82
N ALA A 182 11.15 -4.05 1.26
CA ALA A 182 12.10 -3.14 1.88
C ALA A 182 12.35 -1.94 0.98
N TRP A 183 12.49 -0.76 1.59
CA TRP A 183 12.48 0.52 0.92
C TRP A 183 13.64 1.39 1.39
N LEU A 184 14.20 2.14 0.45
CA LEU A 184 14.87 3.41 0.73
C LEU A 184 13.86 4.51 0.45
N ALA A 185 13.67 5.43 1.38
CA ALA A 185 12.75 6.55 1.20
C ALA A 185 13.39 7.86 1.67
N TYR A 186 12.97 8.98 1.09
CA TYR A 186 13.26 10.32 1.57
C TYR A 186 12.14 10.76 2.50
N LYS A 187 12.48 10.93 3.78
CA LYS A 187 11.62 11.45 4.82
C LYS A 187 11.81 12.96 4.87
N ALA A 188 10.98 13.70 4.15
CA ALA A 188 11.01 15.17 4.11
C ALA A 188 9.77 15.82 4.67
N ASN A 189 8.67 15.07 4.67
CA ASN A 189 7.37 15.60 4.96
C ASN A 189 6.90 15.12 6.34
N ARG A 190 6.13 16.00 6.99
CA ARG A 190 5.29 15.66 8.13
C ARG A 190 3.86 16.06 7.79
N LEU A 191 3.32 15.61 6.67
CA LEU A 191 1.88 15.72 6.52
C LEU A 191 1.26 15.04 7.73
N ASP A 192 0.28 15.71 8.31
CA ASP A 192 -0.78 15.02 9.01
C ASP A 192 -1.57 14.25 7.92
N VAL A 193 -0.96 13.19 7.38
CA VAL A 193 -1.71 12.13 6.70
C VAL A 193 -2.55 11.56 7.83
N GLY A 194 -3.72 12.16 8.00
CA GLY A 194 -4.63 11.86 9.09
C GLY A 194 -5.08 10.41 9.11
N ASN A 195 -4.57 9.56 8.21
CA ASN A 195 -4.82 8.15 8.04
C ASN A 195 -3.60 7.25 8.25
N ALA A 196 -2.49 7.68 8.86
CA ALA A 196 -1.35 6.78 9.09
C ALA A 196 -0.49 7.08 10.33
N GLU A 197 0.01 6.00 10.93
CA GLU A 197 1.00 6.05 12.00
C GLU A 197 2.39 5.86 11.40
N ASN A 198 3.29 6.80 11.66
CA ASN A 198 4.65 6.74 11.17
C ASN A 198 5.44 5.64 11.90
N PRO A 199 6.02 4.64 11.21
CA PRO A 199 6.76 3.55 11.85
C PRO A 199 8.14 3.96 12.40
N ARG A 200 8.64 5.14 12.01
CA ARG A 200 9.90 5.74 12.49
C ARG A 200 9.67 7.23 12.85
N PRO A 201 8.90 7.53 13.91
CA PRO A 201 8.70 8.90 14.35
C PRO A 201 10.05 9.48 14.78
N SER A 202 10.37 10.67 14.28
CA SER A 202 11.63 11.36 14.58
C SER A 202 11.47 12.82 14.19
N ASP A 203 12.06 13.70 14.99
CA ASP A 203 12.06 15.15 14.78
C ASP A 203 12.99 15.62 13.66
N GLU A 204 13.61 14.70 12.94
CA GLU A 204 14.50 14.99 11.82
C GLU A 204 13.82 14.65 10.49
N ASP A 205 13.62 15.67 9.68
CA ASP A 205 13.18 15.55 8.28
C ASP A 205 14.35 15.83 7.34
N LYS A 206 14.08 15.72 6.04
CA LYS A 206 15.05 15.85 4.94
C LYS A 206 16.18 14.83 5.01
N LYS A 207 15.85 13.60 5.42
CA LYS A 207 16.79 12.48 5.52
C LYS A 207 16.34 11.23 4.78
N LEU A 208 17.31 10.43 4.37
CA LEU A 208 17.09 9.08 3.86
C LEU A 208 16.82 8.13 5.02
N VAL A 209 15.89 7.21 4.81
CA VAL A 209 15.56 6.14 5.76
C VAL A 209 15.42 4.82 5.03
N VAL A 210 15.92 3.75 5.64
CA VAL A 210 15.57 2.38 5.24
C VAL A 210 14.37 1.93 6.05
N VAL A 211 13.32 1.43 5.42
CA VAL A 211 12.14 0.86 6.11
C VAL A 211 11.75 -0.48 5.48
N LYS A 212 11.07 -1.33 6.24
CA LYS A 212 10.44 -2.55 5.72
C LYS A 212 8.96 -2.52 6.04
N SER A 213 8.16 -3.15 5.20
CA SER A 213 6.72 -3.12 5.31
C SER A 213 6.12 -4.51 5.07
N PRO A 214 5.06 -4.89 5.81
CA PRO A 214 4.38 -6.15 5.60
C PRO A 214 3.43 -6.07 4.41
N ASN A 215 3.25 -7.20 3.73
CA ASN A 215 2.25 -7.40 2.68
C ASN A 215 2.30 -6.30 1.60
N ALA A 216 1.24 -5.51 1.48
CA ALA A 216 1.08 -4.47 0.47
C ALA A 216 1.49 -3.06 0.95
N VAL A 217 1.76 -2.89 2.25
CA VAL A 217 2.03 -1.57 2.83
C VAL A 217 3.26 -0.96 2.15
N ASN A 218 3.21 0.34 1.87
CA ASN A 218 4.31 1.08 1.25
C ASN A 218 4.48 2.45 1.90
N PRO A 219 5.59 3.16 1.67
CA PRO A 219 5.88 4.37 2.42
C PRO A 219 4.98 5.57 2.09
N LEU A 220 4.15 5.51 1.05
CA LEU A 220 3.19 6.57 0.73
C LEU A 220 2.19 6.78 1.87
N VAL A 221 1.76 5.68 2.52
CA VAL A 221 0.82 5.81 3.64
C VAL A 221 1.46 6.57 4.80
N TRP A 222 2.78 6.54 4.95
CA TRP A 222 3.49 7.27 6.00
C TRP A 222 3.98 8.66 5.56
N ASP A 223 3.58 9.11 4.37
CA ASP A 223 4.06 10.34 3.74
C ASP A 223 5.59 10.41 3.60
N TYR A 224 6.19 9.25 3.34
CA TYR A 224 7.57 9.17 2.92
C TYR A 224 7.61 9.09 1.40
N SER A 225 8.59 9.73 0.78
CA SER A 225 8.81 9.63 -0.68
C SER A 225 9.66 8.39 -0.98
N PRO A 226 9.11 7.31 -1.55
CA PRO A 226 9.87 6.10 -1.81
C PRO A 226 10.88 6.35 -2.94
N LEU A 227 12.10 5.84 -2.79
CA LEU A 227 13.18 6.00 -3.77
C LEU A 227 13.60 4.68 -4.43
N LEU A 228 13.75 3.63 -3.61
CA LEU A 228 14.10 2.28 -4.04
C LEU A 228 13.24 1.27 -3.30
N THR A 229 12.83 0.18 -3.95
CA THR A 229 12.18 -0.95 -3.31
C THR A 229 12.75 -2.27 -3.76
N ILE A 230 12.64 -3.28 -2.90
CA ILE A 230 12.82 -4.69 -3.26
C ILE A 230 11.61 -5.49 -2.78
N ASP A 231 11.02 -6.27 -3.68
CA ASP A 231 9.98 -7.26 -3.36
C ASP A 231 10.62 -8.46 -2.66
N VAL A 232 10.19 -8.78 -1.43
CA VAL A 232 10.63 -9.97 -0.68
C VAL A 232 9.49 -10.97 -0.43
N TRP A 233 8.39 -10.85 -1.19
CA TRP A 233 7.46 -11.94 -1.37
C TRP A 233 8.15 -13.11 -2.08
N GLU A 234 7.82 -14.34 -1.70
CA GLU A 234 8.48 -15.53 -2.26
C GLU A 234 8.31 -15.59 -3.78
N HIS A 235 7.18 -15.17 -4.34
CA HIS A 235 6.97 -15.15 -5.80
C HIS A 235 8.01 -14.33 -6.58
N ALA A 236 8.70 -13.38 -5.92
CA ALA A 236 9.68 -12.50 -6.57
C ALA A 236 11.04 -13.19 -6.80
N TYR A 237 11.31 -14.28 -6.07
CA TYR A 237 12.64 -14.91 -6.09
C TYR A 237 12.62 -16.44 -6.02
N TYR A 238 11.50 -17.10 -5.74
CA TYR A 238 11.49 -18.53 -5.45
C TYR A 238 11.89 -19.39 -6.66
N LEU A 239 11.52 -18.98 -7.87
CA LEU A 239 11.92 -19.69 -9.10
C LEU A 239 13.45 -19.67 -9.30
N ASP A 240 14.10 -18.56 -8.97
CA ASP A 240 15.53 -18.36 -9.21
C ASP A 240 16.41 -18.77 -8.00
N PHE A 241 15.92 -18.57 -6.77
CA PHE A 241 16.71 -18.69 -5.53
C PHE A 241 16.10 -19.62 -4.48
N GLN A 242 14.85 -20.07 -4.65
CA GLN A 242 14.11 -20.91 -3.70
C GLN A 242 14.09 -20.27 -2.29
N ILE A 243 14.67 -20.93 -1.28
CA ILE A 243 14.71 -20.41 0.10
C ILE A 243 15.82 -19.36 0.33
N ARG A 244 16.69 -19.12 -0.66
CA ARG A 244 17.90 -18.29 -0.51
C ARG A 244 17.59 -16.81 -0.73
N ARG A 245 16.66 -16.27 0.04
CA ARG A 245 16.33 -14.84 0.03
C ARG A 245 17.57 -13.93 0.16
N PRO A 246 18.57 -14.21 1.03
CA PRO A 246 19.77 -13.39 1.12
C PRO A 246 20.58 -13.29 -0.19
N ASP A 247 20.64 -14.37 -0.97
CA ASP A 247 21.33 -14.40 -2.26
C ASP A 247 20.61 -13.50 -3.27
N TYR A 248 19.27 -13.61 -3.33
CA TYR A 248 18.43 -12.75 -4.16
C TYR A 248 18.63 -11.26 -3.83
N ILE A 249 18.58 -10.89 -2.54
CA ILE A 249 18.77 -9.49 -2.11
C ILE A 249 20.17 -9.00 -2.50
N SER A 250 21.18 -9.86 -2.36
CA SER A 250 22.56 -9.52 -2.72
C SER A 250 22.70 -9.25 -4.22
N ILE A 251 22.15 -10.14 -5.05
CA ILE A 251 22.12 -10.00 -6.51
C ILE A 251 21.33 -8.76 -6.95
N PHE A 252 20.17 -8.50 -6.34
CA PHE A 252 19.37 -7.32 -6.61
C PHE A 252 20.21 -6.04 -6.46
N MET A 253 20.85 -5.87 -5.29
CA MET A 253 21.68 -4.69 -5.01
C MET A 253 22.91 -4.59 -5.93
N GLU A 254 23.54 -5.71 -6.26
CA GLU A 254 24.81 -5.72 -6.98
C GLU A 254 24.65 -5.63 -8.50
N LYS A 255 23.49 -6.03 -9.04
CA LYS A 255 23.31 -6.27 -10.48
C LYS A 255 22.06 -5.68 -11.10
N LEU A 256 21.03 -5.35 -10.32
CA LEU A 256 19.71 -4.97 -10.85
C LEU A 256 19.34 -3.52 -10.60
N VAL A 257 19.70 -2.95 -9.45
CA VAL A 257 19.27 -1.59 -9.07
C VAL A 257 19.58 -0.54 -10.15
N SER A 258 18.59 0.24 -10.55
CA SER A 258 18.80 1.45 -11.34
C SER A 258 19.04 2.65 -10.44
N TRP A 259 20.30 2.98 -10.19
CA TRP A 259 20.64 4.17 -9.40
C TRP A 259 20.18 5.47 -10.05
N GLU A 260 20.05 5.53 -11.38
CA GLU A 260 19.50 6.71 -12.07
C GLU A 260 18.03 6.93 -11.75
N ALA A 261 17.22 5.86 -11.70
CA ALA A 261 15.83 5.96 -11.29
C ALA A 261 15.71 6.44 -9.83
N VAL A 262 16.55 5.90 -8.93
CA VAL A 262 16.60 6.32 -7.52
C VAL A 262 17.00 7.79 -7.40
N SER A 263 18.01 8.24 -8.15
CA SER A 263 18.44 9.65 -8.20
C SER A 263 17.32 10.55 -8.73
N SER A 264 16.67 10.19 -9.84
CA SER A 264 15.56 10.97 -10.39
C SER A 264 14.41 11.12 -9.40
N ARG A 265 14.08 10.06 -8.65
CA ARG A 265 13.05 10.10 -7.61
C ARG A 265 13.46 10.99 -6.44
N LEU A 266 14.74 11.01 -6.06
CA LEU A 266 15.24 11.88 -5.02
C LEU A 266 15.08 13.36 -5.39
N GLU A 267 15.41 13.73 -6.62
CA GLU A 267 15.23 15.11 -7.11
C GLU A 267 13.77 15.55 -7.04
N ILE A 268 12.86 14.69 -7.52
CA ILE A 268 11.41 14.95 -7.45
C ILE A 268 10.96 15.07 -6.00
N ALA A 269 11.37 14.16 -5.13
CA ALA A 269 10.98 14.17 -3.71
C ALA A 269 11.43 15.44 -2.99
N LYS A 270 12.66 15.92 -3.27
CA LYS A 270 13.18 17.18 -2.73
C LYS A 270 12.47 18.41 -3.27
N ALA A 271 12.19 18.45 -4.58
CA ALA A 271 11.44 19.54 -5.20
C ALA A 271 10.04 19.65 -4.58
N GLN A 272 9.31 18.54 -4.51
CA GLN A 272 7.99 18.50 -3.89
C GLN A 272 8.00 18.90 -2.42
N ALA A 273 9.02 18.49 -1.65
CA ALA A 273 9.16 18.90 -0.26
C ALA A 273 9.38 20.42 -0.14
N THR A 274 10.16 21.01 -1.05
CA THR A 274 10.42 22.46 -1.09
C THR A 274 9.15 23.24 -1.45
N GLU A 275 8.44 22.82 -2.50
CA GLU A 275 7.17 23.44 -2.92
C GLU A 275 6.13 23.40 -1.79
N ARG A 276 6.03 22.29 -1.06
CA ARG A 276 5.14 22.17 0.09
C ARG A 276 5.50 23.13 1.22
N GLU A 277 6.78 23.24 1.57
CA GLU A 277 7.23 24.19 2.60
C GLU A 277 6.93 25.64 2.21
N GLU A 278 7.06 26.00 0.93
CA GLU A 278 6.70 27.31 0.42
C GLU A 278 5.19 27.56 0.50
N GLU A 279 4.37 26.56 0.15
CA GLU A 279 2.92 26.65 0.25
C GLU A 279 2.44 26.79 1.70
N GLU A 280 3.03 26.05 2.63
CA GLU A 280 2.73 26.15 4.07
C GLU A 280 3.06 27.55 4.60
N LYS A 281 4.24 28.09 4.27
CA LYS A 281 4.63 29.46 4.64
C LYS A 281 3.66 30.49 4.07
N ARG A 282 3.22 30.32 2.81
CA ARG A 282 2.22 31.20 2.18
C ARG A 282 0.88 31.14 2.92
N LYS A 283 0.38 29.94 3.24
CA LYS A 283 -0.87 29.75 4.00
C LYS A 283 -0.79 30.31 5.42
N GLN A 284 0.37 30.22 6.08
CA GLN A 284 0.59 30.82 7.40
C GLN A 284 0.56 32.35 7.33
N GLY A 285 1.26 32.95 6.35
CA GLY A 285 1.24 34.40 6.14
C GLY A 285 -0.16 34.94 5.82
N GLU A 286 -0.94 34.25 5.00
CA GLU A 286 -2.34 34.62 4.71
C GLU A 286 -3.24 34.57 5.96
N LYS A 287 -3.04 33.57 6.82
CA LYS A 287 -3.78 33.45 8.10
C LYS A 287 -3.41 34.57 9.08
N GLU A 288 -2.14 34.97 9.14
CA GLU A 288 -1.69 36.06 10.00
C GLU A 288 -2.22 37.42 9.55
N VAL A 289 -2.20 37.72 8.25
CA VAL A 289 -2.76 38.96 7.67
C VAL A 289 -4.28 39.02 7.90
N GLY A 290 -5.01 37.94 7.59
CA GLY A 290 -6.46 37.90 7.78
C GLY A 290 -6.91 38.00 9.25
N ASN A 291 -6.05 37.62 10.20
CA ASN A 291 -6.33 37.80 11.62
C ASN A 291 -6.06 39.25 12.09
N SER A 292 -5.05 39.91 11.52
CA SER A 292 -4.73 41.32 11.82
C SER A 292 -5.81 42.30 11.32
N ASP A 293 -6.40 42.04 10.15
CA ASP A 293 -7.50 42.85 9.62
C ASP A 293 -8.78 42.69 10.46
N ASN A 294 -9.03 41.50 11.02
CA ASN A 294 -10.17 41.24 11.91
C ASN A 294 -9.99 41.85 13.31
N GLU A 295 -8.76 41.99 13.80
CA GLU A 295 -8.47 42.67 15.07
C GLU A 295 -8.64 44.20 14.94
N ALA A 296 -8.19 44.78 13.82
CA ALA A 296 -8.35 46.20 13.54
C ALA A 296 -9.83 46.64 13.45
N VAL A 297 -10.70 45.80 12.87
CA VAL A 297 -12.16 46.07 12.77
C VAL A 297 -12.87 45.97 14.12
N LYS A 298 -12.35 45.18 15.08
CA LYS A 298 -12.92 45.05 16.43
C LYS A 298 -12.57 46.21 17.37
N MET A 299 -11.59 47.05 17.01
CA MET A 299 -11.16 48.21 17.81
C MET A 299 -11.75 49.54 17.31
N SER A 300 -12.63 49.51 16.29
CA SER A 300 -13.31 50.67 15.70
C SER A 300 -14.81 50.67 15.95
#